data_AF-A0A1Y1WRT6-F1
#
_entry.id   AF-A0A1Y1WRT6-F1
#
_cell.length_a   1.000
_cell.length_b   1.000
_cell.length_c   1.000
_cell.angle_alpha   90.00
_cell.angle_beta   90.00
_cell.angle_gamma   90.00
#
_symmetry.space_group_name_H-M   'P 1'
#
loop_
_entity.id
_entity.type
_entity.pdbx_description
1 polymer ?
#
loop_
_entity_poly.entity_id
_entity_poly.type
_entity_poly.pdbx_seq_one_letter_code
_entity_poly.pdbx_strand_id
1 'polypeptide(L)'
;MTEEDNKNKKVENVQNKIEQLYGKIAFYETITDCLFYINIIIILSFIFQIKFKSLFIIIHIVINSAYIIITRLIDIFLKNYVETEHRKTFIKNSLNANITENTTPDLYYNNNEKESIKKMGLNCFETLFFSKFIANKMIKEEGLKTFGIILIYISLLFQIKNLAALILIISQTFFSIEYIFKFIKLYYFKTQANYIYTEVYDIFITSPPKEENVFIAKILDIIMNYECLKYFCKISLSSRIFNKYNSILSKEWDDIYNKKLN
;
A
#
# COMPACT_ATOMS: atom_id res chain seq x y z
N MET A 1 23.21 -32.08 -13.61
CA MET A 1 22.60 -30.84 -13.07
C MET A 1 23.57 -29.74 -13.39
N THR A 2 23.30 -28.97 -14.43
CA THR A 2 24.20 -27.93 -14.94
C THR A 2 24.18 -26.71 -14.02
N GLU A 3 25.20 -25.85 -14.08
CA GLU A 3 25.22 -24.57 -13.33
C GLU A 3 23.98 -23.71 -13.63
N GLU A 4 23.43 -23.86 -14.83
CA GLU A 4 22.21 -23.19 -15.30
C GLU A 4 20.95 -23.70 -14.57
N ASP A 5 20.84 -25.01 -14.31
CA ASP A 5 19.76 -25.60 -13.51
C ASP A 5 19.78 -25.09 -12.05
N ASN A 6 20.97 -24.98 -11.47
CA ASN A 6 21.15 -24.46 -10.10
C ASN A 6 20.85 -22.97 -10.00
N LYS A 7 21.20 -22.18 -11.02
CA LYS A 7 20.89 -20.76 -11.10
C LYS A 7 19.39 -20.52 -11.24
N ASN A 8 18.71 -21.28 -12.10
CA ASN A 8 17.26 -21.20 -12.29
C ASN A 8 16.49 -21.60 -11.01
N LYS A 9 16.90 -22.67 -10.34
CA LYS A 9 16.28 -23.13 -9.08
C LYS A 9 16.48 -22.15 -7.93
N LYS A 10 17.61 -21.43 -7.91
CA LYS A 10 17.89 -20.37 -6.92
C LYS A 10 17.06 -19.12 -7.19
N VAL A 11 16.92 -18.71 -8.46
CA VAL A 11 16.06 -17.58 -8.86
C VAL A 11 14.59 -17.86 -8.50
N GLU A 12 14.10 -19.06 -8.81
CA GLU A 12 12.72 -19.48 -8.49
C GLU A 12 12.44 -19.50 -6.98
N ASN A 13 13.35 -20.06 -6.17
CA ASN A 13 13.22 -20.10 -4.71
C ASN A 13 13.19 -18.70 -4.08
N VAL A 14 13.88 -17.74 -4.67
CA VAL A 14 14.02 -16.40 -4.12
C VAL A 14 12.84 -15.51 -4.55
N GLN A 15 12.37 -15.63 -5.80
CA GLN A 15 11.09 -15.03 -6.24
C GLN A 15 9.91 -15.49 -5.35
N ASN A 16 9.90 -16.79 -5.03
CA ASN A 16 8.93 -17.39 -4.13
C ASN A 16 8.98 -16.75 -2.71
N LYS A 17 10.12 -16.26 -2.25
CA LYS A 17 10.26 -15.65 -0.91
C LYS A 17 9.58 -14.29 -0.78
N ILE A 18 9.69 -13.39 -1.78
CA ILE A 18 8.98 -12.10 -1.76
C ILE A 18 7.48 -12.32 -1.89
N GLU A 19 7.05 -13.17 -2.81
CA GLU A 19 5.63 -13.52 -2.99
C GLU A 19 5.04 -14.15 -1.72
N GLN A 20 5.77 -15.04 -1.05
CA GLN A 20 5.39 -15.58 0.26
C GLN A 20 5.22 -14.48 1.33
N LEU A 21 6.07 -13.45 1.33
CA LEU A 21 5.95 -12.35 2.28
C LEU A 21 4.73 -11.47 1.99
N TYR A 22 4.43 -11.19 0.72
CA TYR A 22 3.17 -10.54 0.35
C TYR A 22 1.97 -11.39 0.73
N GLY A 23 2.04 -12.71 0.54
CA GLY A 23 1.02 -13.66 1.00
C GLY A 23 0.81 -13.61 2.52
N LYS A 24 1.88 -13.54 3.31
CA LYS A 24 1.82 -13.35 4.77
C LYS A 24 1.18 -12.02 5.14
N ILE A 25 1.56 -10.92 4.48
CA ILE A 25 0.95 -9.60 4.72
C ILE A 25 -0.55 -9.67 4.43
N ALA A 26 -0.95 -10.19 3.27
CA ALA A 26 -2.35 -10.32 2.87
C ALA A 26 -3.16 -11.18 3.85
N PHE A 27 -2.58 -12.28 4.34
CA PHE A 27 -3.20 -13.14 5.35
C PHE A 27 -3.46 -12.38 6.65
N TYR A 28 -2.46 -11.67 7.18
CA TYR A 28 -2.65 -10.89 8.40
C TYR A 28 -3.58 -9.70 8.20
N GLU A 29 -3.54 -9.05 7.03
CA GLU A 29 -4.50 -7.97 6.71
C GLU A 29 -5.94 -8.52 6.68
N THR A 30 -6.15 -9.73 6.16
CA THR A 30 -7.45 -10.41 6.22
C THR A 30 -7.89 -10.66 7.66
N ILE A 31 -6.98 -11.12 8.53
CA ILE A 31 -7.27 -11.25 9.97
C ILE A 31 -7.67 -9.91 10.57
N THR A 32 -6.94 -8.83 10.28
CA THR A 32 -7.26 -7.49 10.81
C THR A 32 -8.61 -6.98 10.31
N ASP A 33 -8.98 -7.28 9.06
CA ASP A 33 -10.30 -6.98 8.51
C ASP A 33 -11.39 -7.81 9.21
N CYS A 34 -11.15 -9.08 9.54
CA CYS A 34 -12.09 -9.86 10.34
C CYS A 34 -12.27 -9.26 11.75
N LEU A 35 -11.17 -8.92 12.44
CA LEU A 35 -11.22 -8.27 13.76
C LEU A 35 -11.99 -6.95 13.69
N PHE A 36 -11.84 -6.19 12.60
CA PHE A 36 -12.62 -4.98 12.35
C PHE A 36 -14.12 -5.25 12.36
N TYR A 37 -14.60 -6.17 11.52
CA TYR A 37 -16.03 -6.43 11.40
C TYR A 37 -16.61 -7.02 12.69
N ILE A 38 -15.86 -7.88 13.40
CA ILE A 38 -16.26 -8.39 14.72
C ILE A 38 -16.41 -7.24 15.71
N ASN A 39 -15.46 -6.29 15.73
CA ASN A 39 -15.56 -5.10 16.57
C ASN A 39 -16.81 -4.28 16.27
N ILE A 40 -17.12 -4.05 14.99
CA ILE A 40 -18.35 -3.34 14.59
C ILE A 40 -19.60 -4.05 15.12
N ILE A 41 -19.68 -5.38 14.99
CA ILE A 41 -20.82 -6.16 15.51
C ILE A 41 -20.95 -6.01 17.02
N ILE A 42 -19.84 -6.10 17.76
CA ILE A 42 -19.83 -5.92 19.20
C ILE A 42 -20.32 -4.51 19.57
N ILE A 43 -19.83 -3.47 18.90
CA ILE A 43 -20.24 -2.10 19.16
C ILE A 43 -21.74 -1.90 18.88
N LEU A 44 -22.24 -2.42 17.76
CA LEU A 44 -23.66 -2.35 17.43
C LEU A 44 -24.51 -3.08 18.48
N SER A 45 -24.04 -4.19 19.05
CA SER A 45 -24.74 -4.88 20.13
C SER A 45 -24.95 -4.00 21.38
N PHE A 46 -24.02 -3.09 21.67
CA PHE A 46 -24.17 -2.11 22.76
C PHE A 46 -25.24 -1.08 22.43
N ILE A 47 -25.26 -0.60 21.19
CA ILE A 47 -26.25 0.37 20.71
C ILE A 47 -27.67 -0.20 20.85
N PHE A 48 -27.86 -1.48 20.52
CA PHE A 48 -29.13 -2.20 20.65
C PHE A 48 -29.41 -2.77 22.05
N GLN A 49 -28.57 -2.47 23.05
CA GLN A 49 -28.76 -2.86 24.45
C GLN A 49 -28.93 -4.37 24.70
N ILE A 50 -28.17 -5.21 23.99
CA ILE A 50 -28.20 -6.67 24.17
C ILE A 50 -27.75 -7.06 25.61
N LYS A 51 -28.26 -8.20 26.12
CA LYS A 51 -27.86 -8.79 27.41
C LYS A 51 -26.34 -9.14 27.39
N PHE A 52 -25.70 -9.21 28.56
CA PHE A 52 -24.25 -9.51 28.74
C PHE A 52 -23.24 -8.38 28.42
N LYS A 53 -23.57 -7.12 28.73
CA LYS A 53 -22.72 -5.95 28.45
C LYS A 53 -21.27 -6.07 28.96
N SER A 54 -21.03 -6.59 30.17
CA SER A 54 -19.68 -6.67 30.75
C SER A 54 -18.75 -7.59 29.97
N LEU A 55 -19.23 -8.77 29.56
CA LEU A 55 -18.46 -9.73 28.77
C LEU A 55 -18.05 -9.13 27.41
N PHE A 56 -18.98 -8.46 26.74
CA PHE A 56 -18.71 -7.83 25.45
C PHE A 56 -17.71 -6.67 25.53
N ILE A 57 -17.66 -5.93 26.65
CA ILE A 57 -16.67 -4.87 26.86
C ILE A 57 -15.27 -5.48 26.95
N ILE A 58 -15.13 -6.57 27.72
CA ILE A 58 -13.85 -7.28 27.86
C ILE A 58 -13.40 -7.81 26.50
N ILE A 59 -14.30 -8.47 25.76
CA ILE A 59 -14.00 -8.99 24.42
C ILE A 59 -13.58 -7.85 23.47
N HIS A 60 -14.29 -6.71 23.47
CA HIS A 60 -13.95 -5.55 22.65
C HIS A 60 -12.55 -5.02 22.95
N ILE A 61 -12.20 -4.87 24.23
CA ILE A 61 -10.87 -4.41 24.64
C ILE A 61 -9.79 -5.38 24.15
N VAL A 62 -9.98 -6.69 24.35
CA VAL A 62 -9.03 -7.73 23.92
C VAL A 62 -8.85 -7.71 22.41
N ILE A 63 -9.94 -7.62 21.64
CA ILE A 63 -9.88 -7.56 20.17
C ILE A 63 -9.21 -6.27 19.69
N ASN A 64 -9.52 -5.12 20.29
CA ASN A 64 -8.86 -3.85 19.95
C ASN A 64 -7.36 -3.89 20.22
N SER A 65 -6.95 -4.39 21.39
CA SER A 65 -5.54 -4.55 21.73
C SER A 65 -4.84 -5.49 20.75
N ALA A 66 -5.45 -6.64 20.43
CA ALA A 66 -4.92 -7.57 19.45
C ALA A 66 -4.79 -6.94 18.06
N TYR A 67 -5.83 -6.22 17.60
CA TYR A 67 -5.83 -5.51 16.33
C TYR A 67 -4.67 -4.50 16.25
N ILE A 68 -4.49 -3.66 17.28
CA ILE A 68 -3.42 -2.65 17.30
C ILE A 68 -2.04 -3.34 17.27
N ILE A 69 -1.82 -4.34 18.13
CA ILE A 69 -0.54 -5.05 18.20
C ILE A 69 -0.21 -5.71 16.86
N ILE A 70 -1.15 -6.49 16.29
CA ILE A 70 -0.97 -7.19 15.02
C ILE A 70 -0.66 -6.19 13.91
N THR A 71 -1.43 -5.11 13.78
CA THR A 71 -1.24 -4.10 12.74
C THR A 71 0.14 -3.44 12.84
N ARG A 72 0.62 -3.16 14.05
CA ARG A 72 1.94 -2.55 14.27
C ARG A 72 3.09 -3.52 14.01
N LEU A 73 2.95 -4.80 14.35
CA LEU A 73 3.94 -5.81 14.01
C LEU A 73 4.06 -6.01 12.49
N ILE A 74 2.94 -6.04 11.77
CA ILE A 74 2.93 -6.10 10.30
C ILE A 74 3.67 -4.89 9.72
N ASP A 75 3.37 -3.69 10.21
CA ASP A 75 3.94 -2.44 9.68
C ASP A 75 5.45 -2.29 9.95
N ILE A 76 5.90 -2.66 11.15
CA ILE A 76 7.29 -2.53 11.57
C ILE A 76 8.18 -3.63 10.99
N PHE A 77 7.72 -4.87 10.92
CA PHE A 77 8.59 -5.98 10.51
C PHE A 77 8.34 -6.39 9.07
N LEU A 78 7.10 -6.74 8.71
CA LEU A 78 6.82 -7.32 7.41
C LEU A 78 6.86 -6.26 6.31
N LYS A 79 6.10 -5.17 6.44
CA LYS A 79 6.04 -4.11 5.42
C LYS A 79 7.38 -3.43 5.20
N ASN A 80 8.12 -3.13 6.28
CA ASN A 80 9.47 -2.58 6.17
C ASN A 80 10.43 -3.48 5.38
N TYR A 81 10.40 -4.79 5.65
CA TYR A 81 11.25 -5.73 4.94
C TYR A 81 10.87 -5.81 3.46
N VAL A 82 9.58 -5.93 3.17
CA VAL A 82 9.06 -6.00 1.79
C VAL A 82 9.39 -4.74 0.99
N GLU A 83 9.19 -3.55 1.54
CA GLU A 83 9.56 -2.29 0.87
C GLU A 83 11.07 -2.20 0.61
N THR A 84 11.88 -2.71 1.54
CA THR A 84 13.34 -2.73 1.37
C THR A 84 13.77 -3.66 0.24
N GLU A 85 13.20 -4.85 0.15
CA GLU A 85 13.49 -5.78 -0.95
C GLU A 85 12.88 -5.32 -2.28
N HIS A 86 11.73 -4.64 -2.26
CA HIS A 86 11.16 -4.00 -3.44
C HIS A 86 12.10 -2.94 -4.01
N ARG A 87 12.70 -2.08 -3.17
CA ARG A 87 13.70 -1.10 -3.65
C ARG A 87 14.93 -1.76 -4.28
N LYS A 88 15.44 -2.83 -3.67
CA LYS A 88 16.61 -3.54 -4.21
C LYS A 88 16.30 -4.19 -5.56
N THR A 89 15.14 -4.83 -5.68
CA THR A 89 14.70 -5.48 -6.93
C THR A 89 14.41 -4.44 -8.03
N PHE A 90 13.81 -3.31 -7.68
CA PHE A 90 13.63 -2.17 -8.59
C PHE A 90 14.95 -1.62 -9.15
N ILE A 91 15.96 -1.41 -8.29
CA ILE A 91 17.30 -0.97 -8.72
C ILE A 91 17.96 -2.03 -9.61
N LYS A 92 17.89 -3.31 -9.22
CA LYS A 92 18.43 -4.43 -9.99
C LYS A 92 17.83 -4.48 -11.40
N ASN A 93 16.51 -4.40 -11.53
CA ASN A 93 15.84 -4.42 -12.84
C ASN A 93 16.23 -3.22 -13.72
N SER A 94 16.39 -2.06 -13.09
CA SER A 94 16.65 -0.81 -13.82
C SER A 94 18.10 -0.67 -14.29
N LEU A 95 19.06 -1.20 -13.53
CA LEU A 95 20.50 -1.00 -13.75
C LEU A 95 21.29 -2.30 -14.02
N ASN A 96 20.62 -3.46 -14.08
CA ASN A 96 21.25 -4.78 -14.09
C ASN A 96 22.24 -5.00 -12.92
N ALA A 97 21.97 -4.36 -11.77
CA ALA A 97 22.87 -4.39 -10.63
C ALA A 97 22.53 -5.57 -9.70
N ASN A 98 23.45 -6.53 -9.54
CA ASN A 98 23.27 -7.69 -8.67
C ASN A 98 23.42 -7.34 -7.17
N ILE A 99 22.52 -6.50 -6.65
CA ILE A 99 22.49 -6.06 -5.24
C ILE A 99 21.51 -6.85 -4.37
N THR A 100 20.72 -7.74 -4.99
CA THR A 100 19.84 -8.68 -4.29
C THR A 100 19.74 -9.96 -5.10
N GLU A 101 19.61 -11.08 -4.40
CA GLU A 101 19.30 -12.37 -5.01
C GLU A 101 17.85 -12.40 -5.51
N ASN A 102 16.98 -11.51 -4.98
CA ASN A 102 15.59 -11.39 -5.39
C ASN A 102 15.46 -10.91 -6.85
N THR A 103 14.45 -11.44 -7.56
CA THR A 103 14.09 -11.06 -8.92
C THR A 103 12.63 -10.66 -8.95
N THR A 104 12.32 -9.55 -9.63
CA THR A 104 10.98 -9.31 -10.15
C THR A 104 10.75 -10.25 -11.33
N PRO A 105 9.51 -10.71 -11.59
CA PRO A 105 9.20 -11.39 -12.84
C PRO A 105 9.70 -10.58 -14.04
N ASP A 106 10.22 -11.24 -15.07
CA ASP A 106 10.78 -10.59 -16.28
C ASP A 106 9.76 -9.71 -17.05
N LEU A 107 8.48 -9.72 -16.64
CA LEU A 107 7.36 -8.99 -17.23
C LEU A 107 6.69 -7.99 -16.28
N TYR A 108 7.36 -7.61 -15.17
CA TYR A 108 6.76 -6.67 -14.21
C TYR A 108 6.64 -5.24 -14.77
N TYR A 109 7.52 -4.86 -15.72
CA TYR A 109 7.51 -3.56 -16.36
C TYR A 109 7.25 -3.70 -17.87
N ASN A 110 6.34 -2.89 -18.40
CA ASN A 110 6.00 -2.85 -19.81
C ASN A 110 6.81 -1.76 -20.51
N ASN A 111 8.14 -1.89 -20.49
CA ASN A 111 9.02 -1.06 -21.31
C ASN A 111 10.29 -1.81 -21.72
N ASN A 112 10.77 -1.51 -22.93
CA ASN A 112 11.94 -2.16 -23.53
C ASN A 112 13.20 -1.27 -23.46
N GLU A 113 13.25 -0.30 -22.53
CA GLU A 113 14.41 0.58 -22.39
C GLU A 113 15.63 -0.22 -21.85
N LYS A 114 16.81 0.04 -22.39
CA LYS A 114 18.07 -0.55 -21.91
C LYS A 114 18.42 -0.04 -20.51
N GLU A 115 19.17 -0.84 -19.75
CA GLU A 115 19.49 -0.56 -18.35
C GLU A 115 20.21 0.77 -18.19
N SER A 116 19.60 1.65 -17.41
CA SER A 116 19.99 3.05 -17.27
C SER A 116 19.15 3.74 -16.19
N ILE A 117 19.61 4.91 -15.73
CA ILE A 117 18.78 5.77 -14.87
C ILE A 117 17.47 6.17 -15.57
N LYS A 118 17.49 6.30 -16.90
CA LYS A 118 16.30 6.55 -17.69
C LYS A 118 15.29 5.40 -17.62
N LYS A 119 15.74 4.14 -17.72
CA LYS A 119 14.89 2.95 -17.48
C LYS A 119 14.30 2.97 -16.08
N MET A 120 15.12 3.32 -15.08
CA MET A 120 14.65 3.47 -13.69
C MET A 120 13.51 4.50 -13.57
N GLY A 121 13.65 5.65 -14.23
CA GLY A 121 12.61 6.68 -14.29
C GLY A 121 11.32 6.20 -14.96
N LEU A 122 11.42 5.43 -16.06
CA LEU A 122 10.26 4.86 -16.76
C LEU A 122 9.55 3.80 -15.92
N ASN A 123 10.29 2.90 -15.29
CA ASN A 123 9.77 1.91 -14.36
C ASN A 123 9.03 2.60 -13.18
N CYS A 124 9.60 3.70 -12.66
CA CYS A 124 8.95 4.51 -11.63
C CYS A 124 7.67 5.16 -12.15
N PHE A 125 7.70 5.71 -13.37
CA PHE A 125 6.56 6.36 -14.00
C PHE A 125 5.41 5.38 -14.20
N GLU A 126 5.68 4.17 -14.71
CA GLU A 126 4.70 3.09 -14.83
C GLU A 126 4.10 2.75 -13.47
N THR A 127 4.95 2.43 -12.49
CA THR A 127 4.49 2.07 -11.14
C THR A 127 3.62 3.17 -10.51
N LEU A 128 4.00 4.42 -10.71
CA LEU A 128 3.29 5.59 -10.20
C LEU A 128 1.95 5.79 -10.91
N PHE A 129 1.87 5.57 -12.22
CA PHE A 129 0.63 5.60 -13.00
C PHE A 129 -0.41 4.63 -12.42
N PHE A 130 -0.02 3.36 -12.21
CA PHE A 130 -0.88 2.36 -11.59
C PHE A 130 -1.24 2.73 -10.14
N SER A 131 -0.24 3.12 -9.35
CA SER A 131 -0.44 3.43 -7.93
C SER A 131 -1.39 4.59 -7.70
N LYS A 132 -1.25 5.65 -8.49
CA LYS A 132 -2.13 6.82 -8.51
C LYS A 132 -3.56 6.40 -8.81
N PHE A 133 -3.78 5.59 -9.86
CA PHE A 133 -5.11 5.14 -10.24
C PHE A 133 -5.78 4.33 -9.13
N ILE A 134 -5.05 3.34 -8.57
CA ILE A 134 -5.58 2.47 -7.53
C ILE A 134 -5.90 3.27 -6.27
N ALA A 135 -4.98 4.13 -5.82
CA ALA A 135 -5.20 4.97 -4.65
C ALA A 135 -6.43 5.87 -4.81
N ASN A 136 -6.63 6.50 -5.97
CA ASN A 136 -7.81 7.31 -6.27
C ASN A 136 -9.12 6.52 -6.15
N LYS A 137 -9.14 5.25 -6.57
CA LYS A 137 -10.32 4.38 -6.43
C LYS A 137 -10.55 3.96 -4.97
N MET A 138 -9.48 3.66 -4.23
CA MET A 138 -9.55 3.26 -2.82
C MET A 138 -10.12 4.34 -1.90
N ILE A 139 -9.92 5.63 -2.20
CA ILE A 139 -10.41 6.74 -1.36
C ILE A 139 -11.91 6.64 -1.09
N LYS A 140 -12.72 6.26 -2.08
CA LYS A 140 -14.18 6.15 -1.89
C LYS A 140 -14.54 5.03 -0.92
N GLU A 141 -13.94 3.86 -1.10
CA GLU A 141 -14.23 2.67 -0.29
C GLU A 141 -13.74 2.86 1.17
N GLU A 142 -12.51 3.31 1.34
CA GLU A 142 -11.92 3.54 2.68
C GLU A 142 -12.53 4.78 3.37
N GLY A 143 -12.95 5.78 2.59
CA GLY A 143 -13.66 6.96 3.10
C GLY A 143 -15.03 6.59 3.67
N LEU A 144 -15.78 5.74 2.97
CA LEU A 144 -17.08 5.27 3.46
C LEU A 144 -16.94 4.44 4.75
N LYS A 145 -15.94 3.56 4.84
CA LYS A 145 -15.63 2.81 6.06
C LYS A 145 -15.32 3.76 7.23
N THR A 146 -14.43 4.72 7.00
CA THR A 146 -14.01 5.70 8.02
C THR A 146 -15.18 6.56 8.49
N PHE A 147 -16.03 7.02 7.57
CA PHE A 147 -17.24 7.76 7.90
C PHE A 147 -18.22 6.94 8.76
N GLY A 148 -18.43 5.67 8.41
CA GLY A 148 -19.25 4.76 9.22
C GLY A 148 -18.75 4.59 10.65
N ILE A 149 -17.43 4.46 10.84
CA ILE A 149 -16.81 4.38 12.17
C ILE A 149 -17.07 5.65 12.99
N ILE A 150 -16.96 6.83 12.36
CA ILE A 150 -17.24 8.12 13.02
C ILE A 150 -18.70 8.20 13.47
N LEU A 151 -19.65 7.79 12.63
CA LEU A 151 -21.07 7.77 13.00
C LEU A 151 -21.36 6.82 14.17
N ILE A 152 -20.75 5.63 14.15
CA ILE A 152 -20.86 4.66 15.24
C ILE A 152 -20.29 5.26 16.54
N TYR A 153 -19.12 5.89 16.47
CA TYR A 153 -18.48 6.54 17.61
C TYR A 153 -19.38 7.63 18.21
N ILE A 154 -19.93 8.53 17.38
CA ILE A 154 -20.85 9.59 17.81
C ILE A 154 -22.09 8.98 18.48
N SER A 155 -22.64 7.90 17.92
CA SER A 155 -23.81 7.21 18.48
C SER A 155 -23.54 6.67 19.89
N LEU A 156 -22.34 6.16 20.15
CA LEU A 156 -21.94 5.68 21.47
C LEU A 156 -21.81 6.80 22.51
N LEU A 157 -21.39 8.00 22.11
CA LEU A 157 -21.25 9.15 23.03
C LEU A 157 -22.56 9.49 23.74
N PHE A 158 -23.69 9.36 23.05
CA PHE A 158 -25.02 9.58 23.64
C PHE A 158 -25.46 8.49 24.63
N GLN A 159 -24.73 7.38 24.73
CA GLN A 159 -25.08 6.23 25.57
C GLN A 159 -24.26 6.16 26.88
N ILE A 160 -23.44 7.17 27.18
CA ILE A 160 -22.66 7.23 28.41
C ILE A 160 -23.61 7.37 29.61
N LYS A 161 -23.70 6.31 30.43
CA LYS A 161 -24.52 6.30 31.65
C LYS A 161 -23.79 5.77 32.88
N ASN A 162 -22.65 5.10 32.69
CA ASN A 162 -21.90 4.47 33.77
C ASN A 162 -20.41 4.31 33.38
N LEU A 163 -19.61 3.88 34.35
CA LEU A 163 -18.17 3.66 34.16
C LEU A 163 -17.86 2.62 33.06
N ALA A 164 -18.68 1.59 32.92
CA ALA A 164 -18.50 0.55 31.89
C ALA A 164 -18.66 1.13 30.46
N ALA A 165 -19.66 1.98 30.25
CA ALA A 165 -19.86 2.69 28.98
C ALA A 165 -18.70 3.67 28.70
N LEU A 166 -18.15 4.31 29.73
CA LEU A 166 -16.98 5.18 29.60
C LEU A 166 -15.75 4.38 29.12
N ILE A 167 -15.48 3.22 29.72
CA ILE A 167 -14.39 2.32 29.32
C ILE A 167 -14.53 1.87 27.86
N LEU A 168 -15.75 1.50 27.45
CA LEU A 168 -16.04 1.11 26.07
C LEU A 168 -15.67 2.23 25.09
N ILE A 169 -16.09 3.47 25.38
CA ILE A 169 -15.83 4.62 24.52
C ILE A 169 -14.34 4.93 24.45
N ILE A 170 -13.61 4.87 25.56
CA ILE A 170 -12.15 5.08 25.55
C ILE A 170 -11.49 4.04 24.63
N SER A 171 -11.84 2.76 24.76
CA SER A 171 -11.30 1.70 23.88
C SER A 171 -11.66 1.95 22.42
N GLN A 172 -12.92 2.32 22.16
CA GLN A 172 -13.40 2.63 20.81
C GLN A 172 -12.72 3.86 20.20
N THR A 173 -12.35 4.86 21.01
CA THR A 173 -11.58 6.03 20.55
C THR A 173 -10.23 5.60 19.98
N PHE A 174 -9.47 4.78 20.71
CA PHE A 174 -8.17 4.28 20.23
C PHE A 174 -8.31 3.51 18.92
N PHE A 175 -9.32 2.64 18.83
CA PHE A 175 -9.61 1.90 17.61
C PHE A 175 -9.95 2.84 16.45
N SER A 176 -10.87 3.79 16.65
CA SER A 176 -11.32 4.72 15.61
C SER A 176 -10.19 5.62 15.10
N ILE A 177 -9.31 6.08 16.00
CA ILE A 177 -8.14 6.89 15.65
C ILE A 177 -7.22 6.15 14.67
N GLU A 178 -6.97 4.85 14.89
CA GLU A 178 -6.11 4.06 14.00
C GLU A 178 -6.65 4.02 12.55
N TYR A 179 -7.97 3.85 12.39
CA TYR A 179 -8.63 3.88 11.08
C TYR A 179 -8.59 5.25 10.42
N ILE A 180 -8.84 6.30 11.21
CA ILE A 180 -8.74 7.68 10.72
C ILE A 180 -7.31 7.96 10.23
N PHE A 181 -6.29 7.56 10.98
CA PHE A 181 -4.89 7.71 10.54
C PHE A 181 -4.58 6.91 9.27
N LYS A 182 -5.07 5.67 9.15
CA LYS A 182 -4.93 4.86 7.92
C LYS A 182 -5.54 5.58 6.71
N PHE A 183 -6.73 6.17 6.87
CA PHE A 183 -7.39 6.95 5.82
C PHE A 183 -6.64 8.25 5.49
N ILE A 184 -6.17 8.99 6.50
CA ILE A 184 -5.36 10.20 6.30
C ILE A 184 -4.08 9.88 5.52
N LYS A 185 -3.39 8.79 5.87
CA LYS A 185 -2.21 8.32 5.11
C LYS A 185 -2.58 8.02 3.66
N LEU A 186 -3.70 7.36 3.39
CA LEU A 186 -4.18 7.09 2.03
C LEU A 186 -4.49 8.35 1.25
N TYR A 187 -5.15 9.32 1.89
CA TYR A 187 -5.44 10.60 1.27
C TYR A 187 -4.15 11.37 0.95
N TYR A 188 -3.19 11.37 1.88
CA TYR A 188 -1.88 11.98 1.68
C TYR A 188 -1.11 11.29 0.54
N PHE A 189 -1.01 9.96 0.56
CA PHE A 189 -0.38 9.17 -0.51
C PHE A 189 -0.98 9.47 -1.87
N LYS A 190 -2.32 9.43 -1.98
CA LYS A 190 -3.04 9.76 -3.21
C LYS A 190 -2.69 11.15 -3.70
N THR A 191 -2.66 12.14 -2.83
CA THR A 191 -2.39 13.54 -3.22
C THR A 191 -0.95 13.71 -3.71
N GLN A 192 0.02 13.19 -2.97
CA GLN A 192 1.43 13.26 -3.35
C GLN A 192 1.73 12.45 -4.61
N ALA A 193 1.15 11.25 -4.75
CA ALA A 193 1.31 10.45 -5.96
C ALA A 193 0.75 11.16 -7.21
N ASN A 194 -0.35 11.92 -7.08
CA ASN A 194 -0.84 12.75 -8.19
C ASN A 194 0.15 13.88 -8.55
N TYR A 195 0.77 14.52 -7.56
CA TYR A 195 1.75 15.58 -7.78
C TYR A 195 3.01 15.04 -8.48
N ILE A 196 3.62 13.99 -7.92
CA ILE A 196 4.81 13.35 -8.49
C ILE A 196 4.51 12.81 -9.91
N TYR A 197 3.27 12.34 -10.14
CA TYR A 197 2.86 11.87 -11.47
C TYR A 197 2.91 12.98 -12.51
N THR A 198 2.45 14.18 -12.15
CA THR A 198 2.50 15.34 -13.05
C THR A 198 3.94 15.70 -13.35
N GLU A 199 4.82 15.73 -12.34
CA GLU A 199 6.24 16.04 -12.54
C GLU A 199 6.93 15.04 -13.46
N VAL A 200 6.70 13.72 -13.26
CA VAL A 200 7.32 12.70 -14.12
C VAL A 200 6.75 12.73 -15.53
N TYR A 201 5.46 13.03 -15.68
CA TYR A 201 4.83 13.20 -16.98
C TYR A 201 5.45 14.39 -17.73
N ASP A 202 5.71 15.50 -17.04
CA ASP A 202 6.35 16.66 -17.64
C ASP A 202 7.79 16.39 -18.07
N ILE A 203 8.55 15.64 -17.26
CA ILE A 203 9.93 15.27 -17.56
C ILE A 203 10.04 14.33 -18.77
N PHE A 204 9.10 13.39 -18.94
CA PHE A 204 9.19 12.40 -20.01
C PHE A 204 8.39 12.76 -21.28
N ILE A 205 7.31 13.54 -21.16
CA ILE A 205 6.37 13.79 -22.25
C ILE A 205 6.27 15.28 -22.58
N THR A 206 5.90 16.14 -21.62
CA THR A 206 5.52 17.54 -21.93
C THR A 206 6.72 18.42 -22.28
N SER A 207 7.79 18.33 -21.49
CA SER A 207 8.95 19.22 -21.61
C SER A 207 10.24 18.53 -21.11
N PRO A 208 10.75 17.55 -21.86
CA PRO A 208 11.98 16.87 -21.51
C PRO A 208 13.17 17.82 -21.39
N PRO A 209 13.94 17.77 -20.28
CA PRO A 209 15.17 18.53 -20.17
C PRO A 209 16.14 18.22 -21.31
N LYS A 210 16.71 19.26 -21.93
CA LYS A 210 17.66 19.11 -23.04
C LYS A 210 19.04 18.64 -22.57
N GLU A 211 19.44 19.05 -21.37
CA GLU A 211 20.71 18.66 -20.76
C GLU A 211 20.56 17.32 -20.05
N GLU A 212 21.40 16.35 -20.42
CA GLU A 212 21.34 14.98 -19.89
C GLU A 212 21.53 14.93 -18.38
N ASN A 213 22.48 15.69 -17.83
CA ASN A 213 22.71 15.75 -16.38
C ASN A 213 21.49 16.28 -15.63
N VAL A 214 20.80 17.28 -16.17
CA VAL A 214 19.57 17.83 -15.59
C VAL A 214 18.43 16.80 -15.68
N PHE A 215 18.33 16.08 -16.79
CA PHE A 215 17.35 15.01 -16.96
C PHE A 215 17.53 13.88 -15.93
N ILE A 216 18.77 13.40 -15.77
CA ILE A 216 19.13 12.38 -14.79
C ILE A 216 18.85 12.85 -13.36
N ALA A 217 19.24 14.09 -13.01
CA ALA A 217 19.00 14.64 -11.68
C ALA A 217 17.51 14.69 -11.34
N LYS A 218 16.66 15.16 -12.27
CA LYS A 218 15.21 15.19 -12.07
C LYS A 218 14.59 13.79 -11.95
N ILE A 219 15.07 12.82 -12.73
CA ILE A 219 14.63 11.43 -12.61
C ILE A 219 14.93 10.89 -11.20
N LEU A 220 16.16 11.10 -10.71
CA LEU A 220 16.55 10.65 -9.37
C LEU A 220 15.72 11.30 -8.27
N ASP A 221 15.48 12.61 -8.36
CA ASP A 221 14.64 13.34 -7.40
C ASP A 221 13.23 12.75 -7.31
N ILE A 222 12.58 12.51 -8.47
CA ILE A 222 11.25 11.89 -8.52
C ILE A 222 11.23 10.48 -7.93
N ILE A 223 12.21 9.66 -8.29
CA ILE A 223 12.31 8.29 -7.76
C ILE A 223 12.46 8.33 -6.24
N MET A 224 13.33 9.20 -5.72
CA MET A 224 13.53 9.37 -4.29
C MET A 224 12.24 9.84 -3.61
N ASN A 225 11.55 10.83 -4.16
CA ASN A 225 10.29 11.34 -3.62
C ASN A 225 9.21 10.24 -3.58
N TYR A 226 9.10 9.44 -4.63
CA TYR A 226 8.12 8.36 -4.69
C TYR A 226 8.44 7.19 -3.74
N GLU A 227 9.70 6.74 -3.68
CA GLU A 227 10.09 5.65 -2.78
C GLU A 227 10.05 6.08 -1.30
N CYS A 228 10.38 7.34 -0.98
CA CYS A 228 10.17 7.91 0.35
C CYS A 228 8.68 7.96 0.71
N LEU A 229 7.82 8.36 -0.23
CA LEU A 229 6.37 8.40 -0.03
C LEU A 229 5.81 7.00 0.27
N LYS A 230 6.19 5.98 -0.53
CA LYS A 230 5.81 4.58 -0.30
C LYS A 230 6.25 4.10 1.08
N TYR A 231 7.52 4.35 1.43
CA TYR A 231 8.07 3.92 2.71
C TYR A 231 7.42 4.62 3.92
N PHE A 232 7.02 5.89 3.79
CA PHE A 232 6.33 6.62 4.86
C PHE A 232 4.88 6.15 5.03
N CYS A 233 4.15 6.01 3.93
CA CYS A 233 2.73 5.68 3.94
C CYS A 233 2.47 4.20 4.18
N LYS A 234 3.28 3.30 3.60
CA LYS A 234 3.19 1.82 3.69
C LYS A 234 1.78 1.28 3.41
N ILE A 235 1.16 1.85 2.40
CA ILE A 235 -0.21 1.52 2.05
C ILE A 235 -0.20 0.32 1.12
N SER A 236 -0.91 -0.72 1.54
CA SER A 236 -1.19 -1.87 0.70
C SER A 236 -2.27 -1.47 -0.31
N LEU A 237 -1.86 -1.24 -1.55
CA LEU A 237 -2.79 -0.95 -2.64
C LEU A 237 -3.67 -2.17 -2.92
N SER A 238 -4.93 -1.93 -3.30
CA SER A 238 -5.91 -3.00 -3.48
C SER A 238 -5.58 -3.88 -4.69
N SER A 239 -5.20 -5.14 -4.43
CA SER A 239 -4.99 -6.18 -5.45
C SER A 239 -6.26 -6.44 -6.27
N ARG A 240 -7.44 -6.36 -5.65
CA ARG A 240 -8.73 -6.46 -6.34
C ARG A 240 -8.90 -5.38 -7.39
N ILE A 241 -8.55 -4.13 -7.07
CA ILE A 241 -8.61 -3.01 -8.03
C ILE A 241 -7.54 -3.19 -9.10
N PHE A 242 -6.30 -3.52 -8.71
CA PHE A 242 -5.21 -3.80 -9.65
C PHE A 242 -5.63 -4.87 -10.67
N ASN A 243 -6.01 -6.06 -10.23
CA ASN A 243 -6.41 -7.18 -11.11
C ASN A 243 -7.58 -6.82 -12.03
N LYS A 244 -8.56 -6.04 -11.54
CA LYS A 244 -9.72 -5.62 -12.32
C LYS A 244 -9.37 -4.66 -13.46
N TYR A 245 -8.42 -3.76 -13.24
CA TYR A 245 -8.08 -2.70 -14.20
C TYR A 245 -6.74 -2.91 -14.91
N ASN A 246 -5.97 -3.95 -14.56
CA ASN A 246 -4.63 -4.19 -15.08
C ASN A 246 -4.58 -4.18 -16.62
N SER A 247 -5.51 -4.88 -17.27
CA SER A 247 -5.55 -4.96 -18.74
C SER A 247 -5.86 -3.63 -19.43
N ILE A 248 -6.65 -2.76 -18.78
CA ILE A 248 -6.98 -1.42 -19.29
C ILE A 248 -5.79 -0.48 -19.06
N LEU A 249 -5.26 -0.47 -17.83
CA LEU A 249 -4.15 0.39 -17.45
C LEU A 249 -2.86 0.05 -18.23
N SER A 250 -2.60 -1.23 -18.50
CA SER A 250 -1.43 -1.63 -19.30
C SER A 250 -1.51 -1.05 -20.72
N LYS A 251 -2.70 -1.09 -21.34
CA LYS A 251 -2.92 -0.47 -22.67
C LYS A 251 -2.77 1.04 -22.64
N GLU A 252 -3.36 1.70 -21.64
CA GLU A 252 -3.22 3.16 -21.48
C GLU A 252 -1.75 3.54 -21.24
N TRP A 253 -1.01 2.72 -20.50
CA TRP A 253 0.42 2.90 -20.31
C TRP A 253 1.21 2.72 -21.61
N ASP A 254 0.91 1.70 -22.40
CA ASP A 254 1.53 1.49 -23.71
C ASP A 254 1.32 2.71 -24.63
N ASP A 255 0.13 3.30 -24.61
CA ASP A 255 -0.16 4.53 -25.36
C ASP A 255 0.69 5.72 -24.88
N ILE A 256 0.88 5.87 -23.56
CA ILE A 256 1.75 6.90 -22.97
C ILE A 256 3.21 6.65 -23.33
N TYR A 257 3.67 5.41 -23.23
CA TYR A 257 5.04 5.01 -23.55
C TYR A 257 5.35 5.25 -25.03
N ASN A 258 4.42 4.95 -25.93
CA ASN A 258 4.58 5.19 -27.36
C ASN A 258 4.58 6.69 -27.70
N LYS A 259 3.85 7.54 -26.95
CA LYS A 259 3.91 9.01 -27.13
C LYS A 259 5.29 9.59 -26.86
N LYS A 260 6.11 8.98 -26.00
CA LYS A 260 7.50 9.39 -25.77
C LYS A 260 8.40 9.14 -26.99
N LEU A 261 8.06 8.14 -27.81
CA LEU A 261 8.85 7.73 -28.98
C LEU A 261 8.58 8.60 -30.22
N ASN A 262 7.56 9.44 -30.18
CA ASN A 262 7.23 10.43 -31.22
C ASN A 262 7.72 11.83 -30.79
#